data_AF-A0A5C3QDD6-F1
#
_entry.id   AF-A0A5C3QDD6-F1
#
_cell.length_a   1.000
_cell.length_b   1.000
_cell.length_c   1.000
_cell.angle_alpha   90.00
_cell.angle_beta   90.00
_cell.angle_gamma   90.00
#
_symmetry.space_group_name_H-M   'P 1'
#
loop_
_entity.id
_entity.type
_entity.pdbx_description
1 polymer ?
#
loop_
_entity_poly.entity_id
_entity_poly.type
_entity_poly.pdbx_seq_one_letter_code
_entity_poly.pdbx_strand_id
1 'polypeptide(L)'
;MHEDLPPDHIIVSVIPQSKEGTALDGYTQCIIPNRTKKYIMTTPNFPAAVPPPSLGLAYKVTKLPGKGLGILAMRDVQGGQLVLAERPLVICPLVLPSQEYIKSMPDHFTIEDYLIAALQGNERFMEVSFSTMPAEKKPAFLALHSAHTADGSGPIVGRLRTNTFGIHELMENPEEVHDQERTFSGICEVGSRFNHRYVDLDFCATIAV
;
A
#
# COMPACT_ATOMS: atom_id res chain seq x y z
N MET A 1 -8.94 27.29 10.59
CA MET A 1 -10.00 26.36 11.02
C MET A 1 -9.94 25.18 10.06
N HIS A 2 -9.40 24.04 10.48
CA HIS A 2 -9.65 22.79 9.76
C HIS A 2 -11.02 22.32 10.25
N GLU A 3 -12.02 22.28 9.36
CA GLU A 3 -13.25 21.53 9.64
C GLU A 3 -12.85 20.10 9.99
N ASP A 4 -13.38 19.59 11.09
CA ASP A 4 -13.14 18.21 11.48
C ASP A 4 -13.90 17.31 10.50
N LEU A 5 -13.18 16.76 9.51
CA LEU A 5 -13.77 15.89 8.50
C LEU A 5 -14.47 14.69 9.18
N PRO A 6 -15.58 14.17 8.61
CA PRO A 6 -16.24 12.98 9.14
C PRO A 6 -15.26 11.82 9.33
N PRO A 7 -15.44 10.95 10.35
CA PRO A 7 -14.53 9.82 10.62
C PRO A 7 -14.25 8.94 9.40
N ASP A 8 -15.27 8.72 8.58
CA ASP A 8 -15.22 7.80 7.44
C ASP A 8 -14.83 8.48 6.13
N HIS A 9 -14.58 9.80 6.15
CA HIS A 9 -14.17 10.54 4.97
C HIS A 9 -12.77 10.07 4.55
N ILE A 10 -12.65 9.59 3.31
CA ILE A 10 -11.37 9.19 2.73
C ILE A 10 -10.54 10.45 2.48
N ILE A 11 -9.33 10.45 3.02
CA ILE A 11 -8.37 11.53 2.86
C ILE A 11 -7.14 11.02 2.12
N VAL A 12 -6.51 11.93 1.37
CA VAL A 12 -5.22 11.70 0.72
C VAL A 12 -4.18 12.54 1.44
N SER A 13 -3.18 11.91 2.04
CA SER A 13 -2.14 12.60 2.82
C SER A 13 -0.81 11.87 2.74
N VAL A 14 0.28 12.63 2.76
CA VAL A 14 1.62 12.08 2.99
C VAL A 14 1.85 11.97 4.50
N ILE A 15 2.37 10.83 4.96
CA ILE A 15 2.61 10.51 6.37
C ILE A 15 4.02 9.89 6.52
N PRO A 16 4.84 10.31 7.51
CA PRO A 16 4.62 11.43 8.42
C PRO A 16 4.61 12.79 7.72
N GLN A 17 3.84 13.74 8.25
CA GLN A 17 3.88 15.13 7.78
C GLN A 17 5.14 15.79 8.37
N SER A 18 6.11 16.11 7.52
CA SER A 18 7.40 16.71 7.94
C SER A 18 7.21 17.93 8.84
N LYS A 19 7.71 17.85 10.08
CA LYS A 19 8.45 18.95 10.72
C LYS A 19 9.89 18.48 10.81
N GLU A 20 10.83 19.35 10.45
CA GLU A 20 12.27 19.07 10.26
C GLU A 20 12.81 17.93 11.14
N GLY A 21 13.47 16.94 10.52
CA GLY A 21 14.13 15.82 11.20
C GLY A 21 13.39 14.47 11.19
N THR A 22 12.12 14.42 10.78
CA THR A 22 11.29 13.19 10.75
C THR A 22 11.38 12.35 9.47
N ALA A 23 12.20 12.76 8.50
CA ALA A 23 12.27 12.16 7.15
C ALA A 23 13.35 11.08 6.98
N LEU A 24 14.02 10.64 8.05
CA LEU A 24 15.13 9.68 7.96
C LEU A 24 14.74 8.38 7.23
N ASP A 25 13.49 7.93 7.40
CA ASP A 25 12.97 6.69 6.79
C ASP A 25 11.94 6.96 5.67
N GLY A 26 11.91 8.20 5.15
CA GLY A 26 11.02 8.62 4.05
C GLY A 26 9.55 8.78 4.45
N TYR A 27 8.68 8.70 3.44
CA TYR A 27 7.24 8.97 3.57
C TYR A 27 6.38 7.91 2.87
N THR A 28 5.14 7.78 3.35
CA THR A 28 4.06 6.97 2.81
C THR A 28 2.98 7.87 2.20
N GLN A 29 2.52 7.57 0.98
CA GLN A 29 1.27 8.15 0.47
C GLN A 29 0.09 7.37 1.04
N CYS A 30 -0.70 7.99 1.91
CA CYS A 30 -1.85 7.36 2.53
C CYS A 30 -3.16 7.83 1.88
N ILE A 31 -4.02 6.87 1.57
CA ILE A 31 -5.40 7.04 1.13
C ILE A 31 -6.24 6.27 2.14
N ILE A 32 -6.70 6.94 3.20
CA ILE A 32 -7.29 6.26 4.36
C ILE A 32 -8.44 7.09 4.93
N PRO A 33 -9.36 6.50 5.70
CA PRO A 33 -10.35 7.26 6.47
C PRO A 33 -9.69 8.26 7.43
N ASN A 34 -10.38 9.38 7.69
CA ASN A 34 -9.91 10.39 8.65
C ASN A 34 -9.66 9.80 10.04
N ARG A 35 -10.52 8.86 10.49
CA ARG A 35 -10.34 8.14 11.76
C ARG A 35 -9.02 7.36 11.80
N THR A 36 -8.66 6.65 10.73
CA THR A 36 -7.41 5.89 10.64
C THR A 36 -6.19 6.81 10.67
N LYS A 37 -6.25 7.97 10.00
CA LYS A 37 -5.17 8.97 10.14
C LYS A 37 -5.05 9.47 11.57
N LYS A 38 -6.16 9.81 12.23
CA LYS A 38 -6.13 10.24 13.64
C LYS A 38 -5.49 9.16 14.50
N TYR A 39 -5.91 7.90 14.34
CA TYR A 39 -5.34 6.75 15.04
C TYR A 39 -3.82 6.65 14.87
N ILE A 40 -3.32 6.66 13.64
CA ILE A 40 -1.89 6.65 13.32
C ILE A 40 -1.17 7.81 14.02
N MET A 41 -1.68 9.04 13.88
CA MET A 41 -1.07 10.24 14.44
C MET A 41 -1.08 10.27 15.99
N THR A 42 -2.03 9.58 16.62
CA THR A 42 -2.12 9.46 18.08
C THR A 42 -1.38 8.24 18.64
N THR A 43 -0.80 7.41 17.78
CA THR A 43 -0.07 6.22 18.22
C THR A 43 1.18 6.64 19.01
N PRO A 44 1.44 6.05 20.19
CA PRO A 44 2.64 6.34 20.96
C PRO A 44 3.92 6.15 20.13
N ASN A 45 4.85 7.09 20.26
CA ASN A 45 6.13 7.13 19.53
C ASN A 45 6.01 7.38 18.01
N PHE A 46 4.84 7.76 17.51
CA PHE A 46 4.67 8.10 16.11
C PHE A 46 5.29 9.46 15.73
N PRO A 47 6.00 9.56 14.59
CA PRO A 47 6.44 8.47 13.73
C PRO A 47 7.59 7.68 14.36
N ALA A 48 7.46 6.35 14.41
CA ALA A 48 8.55 5.49 14.84
C ALA A 48 9.55 5.30 13.70
N ALA A 49 10.83 5.17 14.06
CA ALA A 49 11.88 4.81 13.10
C ALA A 49 11.67 3.38 12.59
N VAL A 50 11.97 3.14 11.32
CA VAL A 50 11.94 1.80 10.73
C VAL A 50 13.07 0.98 11.35
N PRO A 51 12.77 -0.20 11.95
CA PRO A 51 13.80 -0.96 12.66
C PRO A 51 14.85 -1.50 11.68
N PRO A 52 16.15 -1.22 11.88
CA PRO A 52 17.19 -1.73 11.02
C PRO A 52 17.40 -3.25 11.25
N PRO A 53 17.74 -4.03 10.21
CA PRO A 53 18.14 -5.42 10.38
C PRO A 53 19.40 -5.53 11.26
N SER A 54 19.35 -6.35 12.31
CA SER A 54 20.44 -6.47 13.31
C SER A 54 21.75 -7.05 12.76
N LEU A 55 21.68 -7.87 11.70
CA LEU A 55 22.83 -8.55 11.09
C LEU A 55 23.18 -7.96 9.70
N GLY A 56 22.76 -6.71 9.45
CA GLY A 56 22.92 -6.06 8.15
C GLY A 56 22.04 -6.67 7.05
N LEU A 57 22.20 -6.14 5.83
CA LEU A 57 21.35 -6.44 4.69
C LEU A 57 21.44 -7.92 4.31
N ALA A 58 20.32 -8.63 4.43
CA ALA A 58 20.25 -10.06 4.09
C ALA A 58 20.06 -10.33 2.60
N TYR A 59 19.86 -9.27 1.80
CA TYR A 59 19.34 -9.40 0.45
C TYR A 59 20.00 -8.44 -0.54
N LYS A 60 19.85 -8.74 -1.83
CA LYS A 60 20.24 -7.86 -2.93
C LYS A 60 19.15 -7.85 -3.99
N VAL A 61 18.67 -6.66 -4.33
CA VAL A 61 17.82 -6.47 -5.51
C VAL A 61 18.68 -6.59 -6.76
N THR A 62 18.29 -7.46 -7.69
CA THR A 62 19.05 -7.68 -8.92
C THR A 62 18.16 -8.12 -10.07
N LYS A 63 18.69 -8.05 -11.30
CA LYS A 63 18.03 -8.59 -12.48
C LYS A 63 18.16 -10.11 -12.47
N LEU A 64 17.02 -10.79 -12.52
CA LEU A 64 16.93 -12.24 -12.64
C LEU A 64 16.63 -12.60 -14.11
N PRO A 65 17.41 -13.51 -14.73
CA PRO A 65 17.19 -13.94 -16.11
C PRO A 65 15.74 -14.38 -16.36
N GLY A 66 15.08 -13.76 -17.34
CA GLY A 66 13.70 -14.06 -17.73
C GLY A 66 12.61 -13.63 -16.73
N LYS A 67 12.95 -12.99 -15.60
CA LYS A 67 11.99 -12.65 -14.53
C LYS A 67 11.95 -11.16 -14.15
N GLY A 68 12.79 -10.33 -14.76
CA GLY A 68 12.87 -8.91 -14.42
C GLY A 68 13.69 -8.66 -13.16
N LEU A 69 13.26 -7.74 -12.28
CA LEU A 69 13.93 -7.48 -11.01
C LEU A 69 13.37 -8.41 -9.92
N GLY A 70 14.25 -8.99 -9.12
CA GLY A 70 13.91 -9.78 -7.95
C GLY A 70 14.97 -9.68 -6.87
N ILE A 71 14.85 -10.54 -5.85
CA ILE A 71 15.71 -10.51 -4.67
C ILE A 71 16.48 -11.82 -4.53
N LEU A 72 17.77 -11.71 -4.23
CA LEU A 72 18.63 -12.82 -3.83
C LEU A 72 19.08 -12.65 -2.39
N ALA A 73 19.11 -13.75 -1.64
CA ALA A 73 19.73 -13.78 -0.31
C ALA A 73 21.26 -13.61 -0.45
N MET A 74 21.85 -12.79 0.41
CA MET A 74 23.28 -12.51 0.47
C MET A 74 23.99 -13.29 1.58
N ARG A 75 23.21 -13.93 2.45
CA ARG A 75 23.65 -14.76 3.58
C ARG A 75 22.52 -15.68 3.99
N ASP A 76 22.83 -16.65 4.84
CA ASP A 76 21.82 -17.49 5.48
C ASP A 76 20.92 -16.64 6.38
N VAL A 77 19.62 -16.95 6.36
CA VAL A 77 18.57 -16.30 7.14
C VAL A 77 17.93 -17.35 8.03
N GLN A 78 17.93 -17.10 9.34
CA GLN A 78 17.27 -17.99 10.29
C GLN A 78 15.77 -17.68 10.37
N GLY A 79 14.97 -18.69 10.71
CA GLY A 79 13.55 -18.49 10.99
C GLY A 79 13.34 -17.44 12.08
N GLY A 80 12.40 -16.52 11.86
CA GLY A 80 12.12 -15.40 12.77
C GLY A 80 13.09 -14.21 12.65
N GLN A 81 14.07 -14.25 11.76
CA GLN A 81 14.97 -13.12 11.55
C GLN A 81 14.34 -12.01 10.70
N LEU A 82 14.49 -10.75 11.13
CA LEU A 82 14.14 -9.58 10.32
C LEU A 82 15.04 -9.47 9.07
N VAL A 83 14.43 -9.64 7.89
CA VAL A 83 15.11 -9.54 6.58
C VAL A 83 14.98 -8.15 5.97
N LEU A 84 13.80 -7.57 6.05
CA LEU A 84 13.45 -6.27 5.50
C LEU A 84 12.47 -5.59 6.46
N ALA A 85 12.75 -4.32 6.77
CA ALA A 85 11.76 -3.38 7.25
C ALA A 85 11.85 -2.15 6.35
N GLU A 86 10.72 -1.70 5.82
CA GLU A 86 10.65 -0.48 5.02
C GLU A 86 9.31 0.21 5.21
N ARG A 87 9.30 1.51 4.93
CA ARG A 87 8.08 2.30 4.89
C ARG A 87 7.37 2.07 3.55
N PRO A 88 6.05 1.76 3.54
CA PRO A 88 5.33 1.59 2.29
C PRO A 88 5.42 2.84 1.41
N LEU A 89 5.45 2.64 0.09
CA LEU A 89 5.24 3.71 -0.88
C LEU A 89 3.82 4.26 -0.75
N VAL A 90 2.84 3.37 -0.60
CA VAL A 90 1.42 3.69 -0.58
C VAL A 90 0.70 2.81 0.45
N ILE A 91 -0.24 3.40 1.18
CA ILE A 91 -1.28 2.70 1.92
C ILE A 91 -2.64 3.13 1.37
N CYS A 92 -3.49 2.18 1.01
CA CYS A 92 -4.86 2.44 0.54
C CYS A 92 -5.83 1.35 1.04
N PRO A 93 -7.15 1.52 0.90
CA PRO A 93 -8.08 0.43 1.18
C PRO A 93 -7.82 -0.74 0.22
N LEU A 94 -7.99 -1.98 0.70
CA LEU A 94 -7.88 -3.19 -0.12
C LEU A 94 -8.94 -3.20 -1.23
N VAL A 95 -10.16 -2.79 -0.87
CA VAL A 95 -11.26 -2.54 -1.80
C VAL A 95 -11.39 -1.03 -1.99
N LEU A 96 -10.99 -0.54 -3.16
CA LEU A 96 -11.17 0.86 -3.52
C LEU A 96 -12.68 1.19 -3.63
N PRO A 97 -13.09 2.43 -3.32
CA PRO A 97 -14.49 2.81 -3.31
C PRO A 97 -15.11 2.78 -4.72
N SER A 98 -15.57 1.61 -5.15
CA SER A 98 -16.32 1.39 -6.40
C SER A 98 -17.78 1.01 -6.15
N GLN A 99 -18.20 0.90 -4.88
CA GLN A 99 -19.50 0.32 -4.52
C GLN A 99 -20.70 1.20 -4.85
N GLU A 100 -20.56 2.52 -4.91
CA GLU A 100 -21.69 3.40 -5.29
C GLU A 100 -22.14 3.17 -6.74
N TYR A 101 -21.27 2.63 -7.59
CA TYR A 101 -21.58 2.35 -8.99
C TYR A 101 -22.43 1.08 -9.20
N ILE A 102 -22.44 0.12 -8.26
CA ILE A 102 -23.26 -1.11 -8.40
C ILE A 102 -24.74 -0.78 -8.28
N LYS A 103 -25.09 0.07 -7.30
CA LYS A 103 -26.49 0.41 -7.00
C LYS A 103 -27.16 1.25 -8.07
N SER A 104 -26.39 1.80 -9.01
CA SER A 104 -26.83 2.69 -10.08
C SER A 104 -26.59 2.11 -11.49
N MET A 105 -26.28 0.81 -11.58
CA MET A 105 -25.97 0.18 -12.86
C MET A 105 -27.21 0.12 -13.77
N PRO A 106 -27.13 0.61 -15.02
CA PRO A 106 -28.21 0.45 -15.98
C PRO A 106 -28.45 -1.03 -16.31
N ASP A 107 -29.71 -1.43 -16.47
CA ASP A 107 -30.13 -2.83 -16.69
C ASP A 107 -29.50 -3.55 -17.91
N HIS A 108 -28.90 -2.81 -18.83
CA HIS A 108 -28.29 -3.35 -20.05
C HIS A 108 -26.78 -3.62 -19.93
N PHE A 109 -26.16 -3.28 -18.81
CA PHE A 109 -24.74 -3.57 -18.57
C PHE A 109 -24.56 -5.01 -18.08
N THR A 110 -23.52 -5.68 -18.58
CA THR A 110 -23.09 -6.96 -18.02
C THR A 110 -22.24 -6.75 -16.77
N ILE A 111 -22.03 -7.83 -16.00
CA ILE A 111 -21.10 -7.82 -14.87
C ILE A 111 -19.68 -7.45 -15.34
N GLU A 112 -19.27 -7.89 -16.53
CA GLU A 112 -17.96 -7.58 -17.10
C GLU A 112 -17.82 -6.09 -17.41
N ASP A 113 -18.84 -5.47 -18.01
CA ASP A 113 -18.86 -4.03 -18.27
C ASP A 113 -18.71 -3.23 -16.98
N TYR A 114 -19.37 -3.67 -15.91
CA TYR A 114 -19.23 -3.06 -14.59
C TYR A 114 -17.81 -3.20 -14.04
N LEU A 115 -17.22 -4.39 -14.10
CA LEU A 115 -15.87 -4.61 -13.58
C LEU A 115 -14.85 -3.72 -14.30
N ILE A 116 -14.97 -3.60 -15.63
CA ILE A 116 -14.14 -2.69 -16.42
C ILE A 116 -14.36 -1.24 -16.00
N ALA A 117 -15.62 -0.80 -15.88
CA ALA A 117 -15.94 0.56 -15.45
C ALA A 117 -15.42 0.87 -14.04
N ALA A 118 -15.51 -0.10 -13.12
CA ALA A 118 -14.99 0.01 -11.76
C ALA A 118 -13.46 0.14 -11.75
N LEU A 119 -12.75 -0.67 -12.54
CA LEU A 119 -11.29 -0.58 -12.68
C LEU A 119 -10.87 0.80 -13.24
N GLN A 120 -11.60 1.32 -14.23
CA GLN A 120 -11.34 2.65 -14.80
C GLN A 120 -11.66 3.78 -13.82
N GLY A 121 -12.76 3.68 -13.06
CA GLY A 121 -13.11 4.64 -12.02
C GLY A 121 -12.06 4.67 -10.91
N ASN A 122 -11.62 3.49 -10.47
CA ASN A 122 -10.52 3.34 -9.52
C ASN A 122 -9.23 3.96 -10.07
N GLU A 123 -8.87 3.73 -11.33
CA GLU A 123 -7.67 4.33 -11.93
C GLU A 123 -7.73 5.87 -11.86
N ARG A 124 -8.84 6.49 -12.27
CA ARG A 124 -9.01 7.96 -12.21
C ARG A 124 -8.88 8.50 -10.78
N PHE A 125 -9.48 7.81 -9.81
CA PHE A 125 -9.37 8.18 -8.40
C PHE A 125 -7.91 8.08 -7.91
N MET A 126 -7.20 7.03 -8.31
CA MET A 126 -5.80 6.82 -7.95
C MET A 126 -4.88 7.84 -8.65
N GLU A 127 -5.13 8.23 -9.89
CA GLU A 127 -4.38 9.27 -10.60
C GLU A 127 -4.43 10.61 -9.85
N VAL A 128 -5.63 11.01 -9.39
CA VAL A 128 -5.81 12.22 -8.55
C VAL A 128 -5.06 12.05 -7.24
N SER A 129 -5.20 10.90 -6.57
CA SER A 129 -4.52 10.65 -5.29
C SER A 129 -2.99 10.64 -5.41
N PHE A 130 -2.46 10.16 -6.54
CA PHE A 130 -1.03 10.11 -6.84
C PHE A 130 -0.48 11.45 -7.35
N SER A 131 -1.33 12.45 -7.60
CA SER A 131 -0.88 13.80 -7.97
C SER A 131 -0.18 14.51 -6.82
N THR A 132 -0.50 14.12 -5.57
CA THR A 132 0.12 14.66 -4.35
C THR A 132 1.28 13.83 -3.83
N MET A 133 1.59 12.71 -4.49
CA MET A 133 2.68 11.82 -4.08
C MET A 133 4.03 12.53 -4.26
N PRO A 134 4.98 12.40 -3.30
CA PRO A 134 6.31 12.96 -3.44
C PRO A 134 6.99 12.52 -4.75
N ALA A 135 7.74 13.44 -5.37
CA ALA A 135 8.28 13.28 -6.72
C ALA A 135 9.24 12.08 -6.83
N GLU A 136 9.91 11.72 -5.73
CA GLU A 136 10.80 10.56 -5.64
C GLU A 136 10.07 9.22 -5.49
N LYS A 137 8.86 9.21 -4.90
CA LYS A 137 8.11 7.99 -4.60
C LYS A 137 7.29 7.49 -5.79
N LYS A 138 6.73 8.41 -6.59
CA LYS A 138 5.90 8.05 -7.76
C LYS A 138 6.66 7.24 -8.81
N PRO A 139 7.91 7.60 -9.21
CA PRO A 139 8.70 6.78 -10.13
C PRO A 139 9.03 5.40 -9.56
N ALA A 140 9.35 5.31 -8.26
CA ALA A 140 9.63 4.03 -7.61
C ALA A 140 8.42 3.08 -7.67
N PHE A 141 7.22 3.60 -7.41
CA PHE A 141 5.97 2.85 -7.57
C PHE A 141 5.76 2.43 -9.04
N LEU A 142 5.91 3.35 -9.99
CA LEU A 142 5.68 3.05 -11.41
C LEU A 142 6.71 2.06 -11.98
N ALA A 143 7.88 1.92 -11.35
CA ALA A 143 8.88 0.91 -11.69
C ALA A 143 8.52 -0.50 -11.22
N LEU A 144 7.48 -0.67 -10.40
CA LEU A 144 6.99 -2.00 -9.99
C LEU A 144 6.36 -2.75 -11.17
N HIS A 145 6.39 -4.07 -11.09
CA HIS A 145 5.77 -4.95 -12.09
C HIS A 145 4.24 -4.87 -12.01
N SER A 146 3.56 -5.04 -13.14
CA SER A 146 2.11 -5.23 -13.19
C SER A 146 1.80 -6.49 -13.99
N ALA A 147 1.08 -7.43 -13.38
CA ALA A 147 0.53 -8.60 -14.07
C ALA A 147 -0.79 -8.25 -14.80
N HIS A 148 -1.43 -7.16 -14.42
CA HIS A 148 -2.72 -6.69 -14.95
C HIS A 148 -2.49 -5.60 -16.00
N THR A 149 -2.30 -6.02 -17.25
CA THR A 149 -2.00 -5.12 -18.39
C THR A 149 -3.04 -5.16 -19.51
N ALA A 150 -3.95 -6.13 -19.48
CA ALA A 150 -4.93 -6.38 -20.54
C ALA A 150 -6.36 -6.66 -20.03
N ASP A 151 -6.63 -6.41 -18.74
CA ASP A 151 -7.92 -6.73 -18.10
C ASP A 151 -8.76 -5.48 -17.75
N GLY A 152 -8.42 -4.34 -18.34
CA GLY A 152 -9.05 -3.04 -18.04
C GLY A 152 -8.42 -2.28 -16.88
N SER A 153 -7.45 -2.87 -16.15
CA SER A 153 -6.67 -2.14 -15.15
C SER A 153 -5.77 -1.09 -15.81
N GLY A 154 -5.76 0.12 -15.25
CA GLY A 154 -4.79 1.13 -15.63
C GLY A 154 -3.40 0.91 -14.99
N PRO A 155 -2.42 1.78 -15.32
CA PRO A 155 -1.04 1.63 -14.86
C PRO A 155 -0.88 1.64 -13.32
N ILE A 156 -1.73 2.34 -12.58
CA ILE A 156 -1.67 2.39 -11.11
C ILE A 156 -2.39 1.20 -10.49
N VAL A 157 -3.66 0.99 -10.84
CA VAL A 157 -4.49 -0.08 -10.27
C VAL A 157 -3.90 -1.46 -10.55
N GLY A 158 -3.36 -1.69 -11.75
CA GLY A 158 -2.73 -2.97 -12.06
C GLY A 158 -1.53 -3.29 -11.16
N ARG A 159 -0.76 -2.27 -10.78
CA ARG A 159 0.36 -2.40 -9.84
C ARG A 159 -0.12 -2.61 -8.41
N LEU A 160 -1.15 -1.90 -7.95
CA LEU A 160 -1.75 -2.15 -6.63
C LEU A 160 -2.17 -3.62 -6.50
N ARG A 161 -2.91 -4.13 -7.48
CA ARG A 161 -3.40 -5.52 -7.51
C ARG A 161 -2.29 -6.56 -7.55
N THR A 162 -1.16 -6.23 -8.16
CA THR A 162 -0.01 -7.14 -8.28
C THR A 162 0.88 -7.16 -7.03
N ASN A 163 1.02 -6.04 -6.33
CA ASN A 163 2.12 -5.80 -5.39
C ASN A 163 1.69 -5.56 -3.94
N THR A 164 0.39 -5.68 -3.64
CA THR A 164 -0.15 -5.34 -2.32
C THR A 164 0.13 -6.38 -1.24
N PHE A 165 0.27 -5.89 -0.01
CA PHE A 165 0.29 -6.64 1.24
C PHE A 165 -0.90 -6.20 2.09
N GLY A 166 -1.65 -7.14 2.67
CA GLY A 166 -2.68 -6.79 3.65
C GLY A 166 -2.06 -6.17 4.89
N ILE A 167 -2.64 -5.08 5.38
CA ILE A 167 -2.30 -4.44 6.66
C ILE A 167 -3.53 -4.53 7.57
N HIS A 168 -3.49 -5.47 8.51
CA HIS A 168 -4.61 -5.74 9.42
C HIS A 168 -4.52 -4.90 10.71
N GLU A 169 -3.33 -4.40 11.04
CA GLU A 169 -3.03 -3.62 12.24
C GLU A 169 -3.63 -2.21 12.21
N LEU A 170 -3.99 -1.73 11.01
CA LEU A 170 -4.70 -0.47 10.84
C LEU A 170 -6.23 -0.62 11.01
N MET A 171 -6.71 -1.83 11.30
CA MET A 171 -8.10 -2.08 11.65
C MET A 171 -8.32 -1.76 13.13
N GLU A 172 -9.24 -0.84 13.42
CA GLU A 172 -9.57 -0.43 14.80
C GLU A 172 -10.18 -1.58 15.62
N ASN A 173 -10.83 -2.54 14.95
CA ASN A 173 -11.41 -3.73 15.58
C ASN A 173 -10.86 -5.01 14.94
N PRO A 174 -9.94 -5.74 15.61
CA PRO A 174 -9.39 -7.01 15.12
C PRO A 174 -10.43 -8.12 14.98
N GLU A 175 -11.61 -8.00 15.60
CA GLU A 175 -12.69 -8.99 15.41
C GLU A 175 -13.42 -8.83 14.06
N GLU A 176 -13.18 -7.70 13.35
CA GLU A 176 -13.76 -7.42 12.04
C GLU A 176 -12.82 -7.79 10.88
N VAL A 177 -11.77 -8.59 11.12
CA VAL A 177 -10.74 -8.97 10.12
C VAL A 177 -11.30 -9.59 8.82
N HIS A 178 -12.56 -10.03 8.81
CA HIS A 178 -13.24 -10.53 7.62
C HIS A 178 -13.90 -9.43 6.75
N ASP A 179 -13.92 -8.18 7.21
CA ASP A 179 -14.42 -7.05 6.44
C ASP A 179 -13.31 -6.52 5.50
N GLN A 180 -13.31 -7.04 4.27
CA GLN A 180 -12.38 -6.60 3.22
C GLN A 180 -12.50 -5.09 2.92
N GLU A 181 -13.64 -4.47 3.22
CA GLU A 181 -13.85 -3.03 3.03
C GLU A 181 -13.09 -2.19 4.08
N ARG A 182 -12.73 -2.82 5.21
CA ARG A 182 -11.93 -2.21 6.29
C ARG A 182 -10.47 -2.62 6.29
N THR A 183 -10.10 -3.60 5.46
CA THR A 183 -8.72 -4.05 5.33
C THR A 183 -7.92 -3.05 4.51
N PHE A 184 -6.72 -2.70 4.99
CA PHE A 184 -5.81 -1.82 4.24
C PHE A 184 -4.79 -2.64 3.46
N SER A 185 -4.22 -1.99 2.46
CA SER A 185 -3.22 -2.50 1.54
C SER A 185 -1.99 -1.63 1.60
N GLY A 186 -0.84 -2.23 1.81
CA GLY A 186 0.48 -1.61 1.75
C GLY A 186 1.22 -2.03 0.48
N ILE A 187 1.88 -1.08 -0.18
CA ILE A 187 2.73 -1.36 -1.33
C ILE A 187 4.12 -0.85 -1.00
N CYS A 188 5.12 -1.71 -1.09
CA CYS A 188 6.47 -1.40 -0.65
C CYS A 188 7.49 -1.54 -1.81
N GLU A 189 8.56 -0.78 -1.81
CA GLU A 189 9.44 -0.72 -2.99
C GLU A 189 10.27 -1.99 -3.17
N VAL A 190 10.86 -2.48 -2.09
CA VAL A 190 11.67 -3.70 -2.10
C VAL A 190 10.78 -4.92 -1.86
N GLY A 191 9.84 -4.82 -0.92
CA GLY A 191 8.88 -5.83 -0.51
C GLY A 191 8.15 -6.43 -1.69
N SER A 192 7.67 -5.59 -2.61
CA SER A 192 6.95 -6.02 -3.82
C SER A 192 7.82 -6.76 -4.86
N ARG A 193 9.12 -6.98 -4.56
CA ARG A 193 10.04 -7.80 -5.37
C ARG A 193 10.26 -9.19 -4.78
N PHE A 194 9.74 -9.45 -3.57
CA PHE A 194 9.71 -10.80 -3.01
C PHE A 194 8.68 -11.64 -3.76
N ASN A 195 8.94 -12.95 -3.83
CA ASN A 195 7.96 -13.86 -4.38
C ASN A 195 6.93 -14.20 -3.28
N HIS A 196 5.74 -13.59 -3.38
CA HIS A 196 4.64 -13.74 -2.43
C HIS A 196 4.15 -15.20 -2.26
N ARG A 197 4.53 -16.14 -3.15
CA ARG A 197 4.13 -17.56 -3.02
C ARG A 197 4.96 -18.38 -2.03
N TYR A 198 6.14 -17.90 -1.64
CA TYR A 198 7.11 -18.71 -0.89
C TYR A 198 7.69 -17.99 0.34
N VAL A 199 7.20 -16.79 0.65
CA VAL A 199 7.63 -16.02 1.81
C VAL A 199 6.39 -15.76 2.64
N ASP A 200 6.37 -16.33 3.84
CA ASP A 200 5.42 -15.94 4.87
C ASP A 200 5.88 -14.56 5.37
N LEU A 201 5.20 -13.52 4.90
CA LEU A 201 5.51 -12.14 5.25
C LEU A 201 4.61 -11.75 6.40
N ASP A 202 5.13 -11.93 7.61
CA ASP A 202 4.49 -11.39 8.81
C ASP A 202 4.69 -9.86 8.75
N PHE A 203 3.67 -9.15 8.30
CA PHE A 203 3.69 -7.70 8.20
C PHE A 203 3.52 -7.15 9.62
N CYS A 204 4.61 -7.11 10.39
CA CYS A 204 4.59 -6.47 11.69
C CYS A 204 4.53 -4.95 11.46
N ALA A 205 3.35 -4.42 11.14
CA ALA A 205 3.03 -3.01 11.25
C ALA A 205 2.96 -2.66 12.74
N THR A 206 4.11 -2.72 13.42
CA THR A 206 4.30 -1.95 14.65
C THR A 206 4.36 -0.48 14.21
N ILE A 207 3.19 0.05 13.84
CA ILE A 207 2.83 1.39 13.36
C ILE A 207 4.06 2.30 13.15
N ALA A 208 4.87 1.95 12.16
CA ALA A 208 5.91 2.80 11.60
C ALA A 208 5.39 3.37 10.27
N VAL A 209 4.13 3.86 10.28
CA VAL A 209 3.54 4.60 9.15
C VAL A 209 4.15 5.98 9.04
#